data_AF-A0ABD3V9Z1-F1
#
_entry.id   AF-A0ABD3V9Z1-F1
#
_cell.length_a   1.000
_cell.length_b   1.000
_cell.length_c   1.000
_cell.angle_alpha   90.00
_cell.angle_beta   90.00
_cell.angle_gamma   90.00
#
_symmetry.space_group_name_H-M   'P 1'
#
loop_
_entity.id
_entity.type
_entity.pdbx_description
1 polymer ?
#
loop_
_entity_poly.entity_id
_entity_poly.type
_entity_poly.pdbx_seq_one_letter_code
_entity_poly.pdbx_strand_id
1 'polypeptide(L)'
;MASHACIDEKTVIKVGAVDNPSAKCVRIVHVSDTHMMHNEILLPNANILVHSGDFSKASLSRLIFRSSAFEELTREIDIYFEKVPIKHKLLVAGNHEVSFPGHSANEIQSRLQHVTYLQDSSLEVEGIKFYGSPWTSNRWYSLAKAFTEDGRRLIRKWEKIPSDTDVLVTHMPPLNIGDLAAKIIKVLSILRTEGACRVCNKRHVDFDHWGCQLLLDTVLNRVRPKIHMYGHVHESNGVISKDGIVFSNAAYKLSPNFHVFDYYVLNSVDQ
;
A
#
# COMPACT_ATOMS: atom_id res chain seq x y z
N MET A 1 -12.80 -23.77 14.59
CA MET A 1 -11.36 -23.51 14.37
C MET A 1 -11.27 -22.60 13.15
N ALA A 2 -10.71 -21.40 13.27
CA ALA A 2 -10.50 -20.54 12.11
C ALA A 2 -9.48 -21.24 11.19
N SER A 3 -9.88 -21.54 9.96
CA SER A 3 -8.96 -21.97 8.91
C SER A 3 -8.05 -20.79 8.59
N HIS A 4 -6.74 -20.96 8.72
CA HIS A 4 -5.75 -19.98 8.25
C HIS A 4 -5.21 -20.47 6.91
N ALA A 5 -4.75 -19.57 6.05
CA ALA A 5 -4.07 -19.99 4.83
C ALA A 5 -2.76 -20.71 5.19
N CYS A 6 -2.53 -21.85 4.56
CA CYS A 6 -1.20 -22.47 4.56
C CYS A 6 -0.27 -21.60 3.72
N ILE A 7 0.87 -21.20 4.28
CA ILE A 7 1.92 -20.48 3.56
C ILE A 7 2.91 -21.52 3.01
N ASP A 8 3.26 -21.40 1.73
CA ASP A 8 4.50 -22.01 1.24
C ASP A 8 5.67 -21.16 1.75
N GLU A 9 6.42 -21.67 2.73
CA GLU A 9 7.54 -20.94 3.36
C GLU A 9 8.62 -20.51 2.35
N LYS A 10 8.67 -21.08 1.13
CA LYS A 10 9.56 -20.60 0.05
C LYS A 10 9.14 -19.26 -0.53
N THR A 11 7.89 -18.86 -0.33
CA THR A 11 7.34 -17.58 -0.81
C THR A 11 7.49 -16.44 0.20
N VAL A 12 7.93 -16.75 1.42
CA VAL A 12 8.13 -15.75 2.47
C VAL A 12 9.40 -14.95 2.21
N ILE A 13 9.29 -13.63 2.16
CA ILE A 13 10.44 -12.74 1.96
C ILE A 13 11.06 -12.38 3.31
N LYS A 14 12.36 -12.62 3.46
CA LYS A 14 13.11 -12.30 4.68
C LYS A 14 13.79 -10.94 4.55
N VAL A 15 13.65 -10.08 5.56
CA VAL A 15 14.29 -8.75 5.60
C VAL A 15 14.80 -8.40 7.00
N GLY A 16 15.62 -7.37 7.10
CA GLY A 16 16.20 -6.93 8.38
C GLY A 16 17.48 -7.70 8.73
N ALA A 17 17.64 -8.06 10.00
CA ALA A 17 18.82 -8.75 10.53
C ALA A 17 18.72 -10.28 10.37
N VAL A 18 18.50 -10.75 9.13
CA VAL A 18 18.16 -12.16 8.81
C VAL A 18 19.19 -13.16 9.35
N ASP A 19 20.48 -12.82 9.30
CA ASP A 19 21.57 -13.71 9.70
C ASP A 19 21.97 -13.55 11.18
N ASN A 20 21.26 -12.70 11.94
CA ASN A 20 21.58 -12.47 13.35
C ASN A 20 20.79 -13.45 14.25
N PRO A 21 21.45 -14.34 15.01
CA PRO A 21 20.79 -15.34 15.84
C PRO A 21 20.00 -14.76 17.02
N SER A 22 20.27 -13.52 17.43
CA SER A 22 19.54 -12.80 18.48
C SER A 22 18.33 -12.04 17.94
N ALA A 23 18.15 -11.96 16.62
CA ALA A 23 17.04 -11.23 16.03
C ALA A 23 15.70 -11.93 16.25
N LYS A 24 14.71 -11.15 16.68
CA LYS A 24 13.32 -11.59 16.76
C LYS A 24 12.69 -11.55 15.37
N CYS A 25 12.09 -12.67 14.95
CA CYS A 25 11.29 -12.70 13.73
C CYS A 25 9.87 -12.15 13.99
N VAL A 26 9.46 -11.17 13.17
CA VAL A 26 8.12 -10.58 13.16
C VAL A 26 7.51 -10.81 11.78
N ARG A 27 6.46 -11.63 11.71
CA ARG A 27 5.76 -11.94 10.47
C ARG A 27 4.75 -10.86 10.12
N ILE A 28 4.88 -10.28 8.93
CA ILE A 28 4.01 -9.23 8.38
C ILE A 28 3.28 -9.79 7.15
N VAL A 29 1.97 -9.59 7.10
CA VAL A 29 1.15 -9.85 5.90
C VAL A 29 0.74 -8.53 5.29
N HIS A 30 0.89 -8.43 3.98
CA HIS A 30 0.56 -7.22 3.22
C HIS A 30 -0.51 -7.50 2.17
N VAL A 31 -1.55 -6.65 2.16
CA VAL A 31 -2.70 -6.69 1.27
C VAL A 31 -2.98 -5.28 0.74
N SER A 32 -3.55 -5.15 -0.45
CA SER A 32 -4.01 -3.85 -0.97
C SER A 32 -5.19 -4.02 -1.93
N ASP A 33 -5.92 -2.93 -2.18
CA ASP A 33 -6.90 -2.83 -3.27
C ASP A 33 -8.01 -3.89 -3.22
N THR A 34 -8.45 -4.25 -2.02
CA THR A 34 -9.44 -5.32 -1.83
C THR A 34 -10.80 -4.96 -2.42
N HIS A 35 -11.12 -3.67 -2.60
CA HIS A 35 -12.37 -3.21 -3.19
C HIS A 35 -13.62 -3.96 -2.68
N MET A 36 -13.74 -4.04 -1.34
CA MET A 36 -14.81 -4.72 -0.59
C MET A 36 -14.72 -6.26 -0.54
N MET A 37 -13.66 -6.85 -1.09
CA MET A 37 -13.47 -8.31 -1.16
C MET A 37 -12.50 -8.83 -0.08
N HIS A 38 -12.20 -8.02 0.94
CA HIS A 38 -11.25 -8.36 2.01
C HIS A 38 -11.68 -9.59 2.84
N ASN A 39 -12.97 -9.94 2.86
CA ASN A 39 -13.48 -11.17 3.49
C ASN A 39 -13.18 -12.46 2.70
N GLU A 40 -12.79 -12.34 1.42
CA GLU A 40 -12.42 -13.48 0.58
C GLU A 40 -10.94 -13.88 0.73
N ILE A 41 -10.14 -13.01 1.37
CA ILE A 41 -8.74 -13.29 1.64
C ILE A 41 -8.65 -14.19 2.86
N LEU A 42 -8.27 -15.44 2.63
CA LEU A 42 -7.84 -16.32 3.70
C LEU A 42 -6.44 -15.87 4.17
N LEU A 43 -6.38 -15.12 5.27
CA LEU A 43 -5.11 -14.64 5.82
C LEU A 43 -4.37 -15.78 6.53
N PRO A 44 -3.03 -15.82 6.44
CA PRO A 44 -2.24 -16.71 7.26
C PRO A 44 -2.01 -16.12 8.66
N ASN A 45 -1.44 -16.93 9.57
CA ASN A 45 -0.98 -16.43 10.86
C ASN A 45 0.17 -15.42 10.68
N ALA A 46 0.07 -14.30 11.39
CA ALA A 46 1.05 -13.24 11.36
C ALA A 46 1.02 -12.40 12.66
N ASN A 47 2.07 -11.61 12.90
CA ASN A 47 2.10 -10.63 13.97
C ASN A 47 1.41 -9.33 13.56
N ILE A 48 1.56 -8.95 12.29
CA ILE A 48 1.13 -7.67 11.75
C ILE A 48 0.39 -7.87 10.41
N LEU A 49 -0.76 -7.23 10.24
CA LEU A 49 -1.44 -7.07 8.95
C LEU A 49 -1.32 -5.60 8.50
N VAL A 50 -0.90 -5.40 7.25
CA VAL A 50 -0.86 -4.08 6.60
C VAL A 50 -1.81 -4.10 5.40
N HIS A 51 -2.73 -3.12 5.35
CA HIS A 51 -3.56 -2.87 4.18
C HIS A 51 -3.24 -1.49 3.56
N SER A 52 -2.69 -1.45 2.34
CA SER A 52 -2.19 -0.21 1.73
C SER A 52 -3.21 0.53 0.84
N GLY A 53 -4.47 0.60 1.26
CA GLY A 53 -5.51 1.40 0.58
C GLY A 53 -6.43 0.68 -0.38
N ASP A 54 -7.45 1.39 -0.84
CA ASP A 54 -8.50 0.93 -1.77
C ASP A 54 -9.29 -0.28 -1.26
N PHE A 55 -9.69 -0.22 0.01
CA PHE A 55 -10.59 -1.22 0.61
C PHE A 55 -12.06 -1.00 0.26
N SER A 56 -12.40 0.16 -0.30
CA SER A 56 -13.75 0.50 -0.75
C SER A 56 -13.94 0.37 -2.28
N LYS A 57 -15.20 0.24 -2.73
CA LYS A 57 -15.56 0.43 -4.15
C LYS A 57 -15.67 1.93 -4.47
N ALA A 58 -15.24 2.32 -5.67
CA ALA A 58 -15.68 3.58 -6.26
C ALA A 58 -17.17 3.42 -6.64
N SER A 59 -18.08 3.94 -5.82
CA SER A 59 -19.48 4.04 -6.19
C SER A 59 -19.86 5.50 -6.38
N LEU A 60 -20.47 5.80 -7.53
CA LEU A 60 -21.11 7.09 -7.82
C LEU A 60 -22.16 7.44 -6.75
N SER A 61 -22.83 6.42 -6.17
CA SER A 61 -23.83 6.62 -5.11
C SER A 61 -23.24 7.21 -3.82
N ARG A 62 -21.96 6.92 -3.51
CA ARG A 62 -21.27 7.43 -2.32
C ARG A 62 -20.85 8.90 -2.47
N LEU A 63 -20.90 9.46 -3.68
CA LEU A 63 -20.59 10.88 -3.93
C LEU A 63 -21.73 11.81 -3.49
N ILE A 64 -22.98 11.34 -3.55
CA ILE A 64 -24.19 12.15 -3.31
C ILE A 64 -24.44 12.34 -1.80
N PHE A 65 -24.16 11.32 -0.98
CA PHE A 65 -24.37 11.34 0.47
C PHE A 65 -23.08 11.07 1.24
N ARG A 66 -22.12 12.02 1.17
CA ARG A 66 -20.75 11.84 1.69
C ARG A 66 -20.69 11.43 3.17
N SER A 67 -21.44 12.08 4.05
CA SER A 67 -21.40 11.78 5.50
C SER A 67 -21.94 10.38 5.83
N SER A 68 -23.07 9.98 5.24
CA SER A 68 -23.60 8.62 5.42
C SER A 68 -22.66 7.56 4.83
N ALA A 69 -22.02 7.86 3.71
CA ALA A 69 -21.02 6.98 3.09
C ALA A 69 -19.72 6.87 3.90
N PHE A 70 -19.32 7.90 4.64
CA PHE A 70 -18.18 7.86 5.55
C PHE A 70 -18.45 6.89 6.71
N GLU A 71 -19.55 7.09 7.44
CA GLU A 71 -19.91 6.28 8.59
C GLU A 71 -20.15 4.80 8.23
N GLU A 72 -20.83 4.53 7.11
CA GLU A 72 -21.05 3.17 6.61
C GLU A 72 -19.72 2.49 6.27
N LEU A 73 -18.84 3.18 5.54
CA LEU A 73 -17.55 2.63 5.13
C LEU A 73 -16.64 2.34 6.31
N THR A 74 -16.51 3.28 7.27
CA THR A 74 -15.68 3.07 8.45
C THR A 74 -16.23 1.94 9.31
N ARG A 75 -17.55 1.83 9.46
CA ARG A 75 -18.18 0.74 10.22
C ARG A 75 -17.92 -0.62 9.58
N GLU A 76 -18.06 -0.72 8.26
CA GLU A 76 -17.87 -1.97 7.53
C GLU A 76 -16.43 -2.48 7.62
N ILE A 77 -15.46 -1.60 7.37
CA ILE A 77 -14.04 -1.98 7.42
C ILE A 77 -13.59 -2.28 8.86
N ASP A 78 -14.11 -1.57 9.87
CA ASP A 78 -13.77 -1.86 11.27
C ASP A 78 -14.32 -3.23 11.72
N ILE A 79 -15.54 -3.60 11.31
CA ILE A 79 -16.11 -4.95 11.55
C ILE A 79 -15.25 -6.05 10.92
N TYR A 80 -14.67 -5.79 9.74
CA TYR A 80 -13.72 -6.73 9.16
C TYR A 80 -12.49 -6.88 10.07
N PHE A 81 -11.86 -5.78 10.47
CA PHE A 81 -10.66 -5.81 11.31
C PHE A 81 -10.90 -6.34 12.73
N GLU A 82 -12.13 -6.25 13.26
CA GLU A 82 -12.54 -6.91 14.50
C GLU A 82 -12.37 -8.44 14.40
N LYS A 83 -12.75 -9.02 13.26
CA LYS A 83 -12.74 -10.48 13.03
C LYS A 83 -11.35 -11.03 12.69
N VAL A 84 -10.44 -10.19 12.23
CA VAL A 84 -9.07 -10.61 11.87
C VAL A 84 -8.29 -10.95 13.14
N PRO A 85 -7.83 -12.22 13.33
CA PRO A 85 -7.15 -12.69 14.54
C PRO A 85 -5.64 -12.32 14.57
N ILE A 86 -5.28 -11.20 13.96
CA ILE A 86 -3.91 -10.65 13.98
C ILE A 86 -3.93 -9.44 14.90
N LYS A 87 -2.99 -9.39 15.85
CA LYS A 87 -2.98 -8.38 16.91
C LYS A 87 -2.80 -6.96 16.37
N HIS A 88 -1.77 -6.76 15.55
CA HIS A 88 -1.44 -5.45 15.00
C HIS A 88 -1.98 -5.33 13.58
N LYS A 89 -2.81 -4.32 13.33
CA LYS A 89 -3.46 -4.08 12.05
C LYS A 89 -3.23 -2.62 11.68
N LEU A 90 -2.65 -2.39 10.50
CA LEU A 90 -2.34 -1.06 9.98
C LEU A 90 -3.10 -0.84 8.68
N LEU A 91 -3.66 0.37 8.53
CA LEU A 91 -4.44 0.76 7.36
C LEU A 91 -3.96 2.10 6.82
N VAL A 92 -3.70 2.17 5.53
CA VAL A 92 -3.58 3.41 4.76
C VAL A 92 -4.78 3.47 3.82
N ALA A 93 -5.29 4.67 3.53
CA ALA A 93 -6.34 4.85 2.52
C ALA A 93 -5.75 4.93 1.10
N GLY A 94 -6.58 4.70 0.09
CA GLY A 94 -6.25 4.88 -1.33
C GLY A 94 -7.15 5.91 -2.00
N ASN A 95 -7.13 5.95 -3.33
CA ASN A 95 -7.91 6.94 -4.09
C ASN A 95 -9.41 6.64 -4.14
N HIS A 96 -9.83 5.42 -3.77
CA HIS A 96 -11.22 4.99 -3.73
C HIS A 96 -11.97 5.39 -2.45
N GLU A 97 -11.27 5.73 -1.37
CA GLU A 97 -11.85 6.20 -0.11
C GLU A 97 -12.41 7.64 -0.22
N VAL A 98 -13.28 7.90 -1.21
CA VAL A 98 -13.77 9.22 -1.63
C VAL A 98 -14.60 9.95 -0.57
N SER A 99 -15.08 9.24 0.45
CA SER A 99 -15.78 9.83 1.61
C SER A 99 -14.81 10.32 2.69
N PHE A 100 -13.52 9.95 2.67
CA PHE A 100 -12.55 10.35 3.69
C PHE A 100 -12.08 11.81 3.56
N PRO A 101 -11.84 12.36 2.34
CA PRO A 101 -11.52 13.77 2.18
C PRO A 101 -12.62 14.67 2.77
N GLY A 102 -12.20 15.57 3.66
CA GLY A 102 -13.08 16.41 4.50
C GLY A 102 -13.00 16.06 5.98
N HIS A 103 -12.49 14.89 6.32
CA HIS A 103 -12.21 14.46 7.69
C HIS A 103 -10.72 14.50 7.99
N SER A 104 -10.36 14.90 9.20
CA SER A 104 -9.01 14.80 9.74
C SER A 104 -8.62 13.34 9.99
N ALA A 105 -7.31 13.05 10.01
CA ALA A 105 -6.82 11.71 10.34
C ALA A 105 -7.33 11.21 11.72
N ASN A 106 -7.46 12.12 12.70
CA ASN A 106 -7.97 11.79 14.03
C ASN A 106 -9.46 11.42 14.01
N GLU A 107 -10.28 12.11 13.22
CA GLU A 107 -11.70 11.77 13.05
C GLU A 107 -11.85 10.40 12.38
N ILE A 108 -11.06 10.10 11.35
CA ILE A 108 -11.05 8.79 10.70
C ILE A 108 -10.64 7.70 11.71
N GLN A 109 -9.53 7.88 12.41
CA GLN A 109 -9.06 6.93 13.44
C GLN A 109 -10.09 6.71 14.56
N SER A 110 -10.86 7.74 14.95
CA SER A 110 -11.89 7.61 15.99
C SER A 110 -13.04 6.66 15.63
N ARG A 111 -13.21 6.37 14.33
CA ARG A 111 -14.18 5.40 13.81
C ARG A 111 -13.63 3.99 13.64
N LEU A 112 -12.33 3.80 13.83
CA LEU A 112 -11.60 2.56 13.57
C LEU A 112 -10.99 2.04 14.88
N GLN A 113 -11.74 1.22 15.62
CA GLN A 113 -11.30 0.72 16.93
C GLN A 113 -10.36 -0.49 16.83
N HIS A 114 -10.44 -1.22 15.71
CA HIS A 114 -9.77 -2.51 15.54
C HIS A 114 -8.56 -2.44 14.59
N VAL A 115 -8.20 -1.25 14.12
CA VAL A 115 -7.09 -1.01 13.20
C VAL A 115 -6.49 0.38 13.42
N THR A 116 -5.17 0.50 13.30
CA THR A 116 -4.50 1.81 13.31
C THR A 116 -4.45 2.37 11.91
N TYR A 117 -5.10 3.52 11.71
CA TYR A 117 -5.07 4.29 10.48
C TYR A 117 -3.84 5.21 10.43
N LEU A 118 -3.08 5.11 9.35
CA LEU A 118 -1.90 5.94 9.10
C LEU A 118 -2.17 6.89 7.93
N GLN A 119 -1.98 8.18 8.20
CA GLN A 119 -2.07 9.24 7.20
C GLN A 119 -1.03 10.31 7.50
N ASP A 120 0.05 10.28 6.72
CA ASP A 120 1.23 11.13 6.92
C ASP A 120 1.81 11.00 8.35
N SER A 121 1.76 9.80 8.93
CA SER A 121 2.10 9.52 10.33
C SER A 121 2.93 8.24 10.51
N SER A 122 3.70 8.21 11.61
CA SER A 122 4.51 7.06 12.03
C SER A 122 3.81 6.21 13.10
N LEU A 123 4.13 4.92 13.13
CA LEU A 123 3.80 4.02 14.23
C LEU A 123 4.94 3.02 14.43
N GLU A 124 5.36 2.80 15.66
CA GLU A 124 6.29 1.72 16.01
C GLU A 124 5.54 0.57 16.68
N VAL A 125 5.64 -0.62 16.12
CA VAL A 125 5.05 -1.85 16.67
C VAL A 125 6.03 -3.00 16.47
N GLU A 126 6.15 -3.87 17.48
CA GLU A 126 7.08 -5.01 17.45
C GLU A 126 8.55 -4.61 17.17
N GLY A 127 8.93 -3.36 17.48
CA GLY A 127 10.27 -2.80 17.21
C GLY A 127 10.52 -2.38 15.76
N ILE A 128 9.47 -2.23 14.95
CA ILE A 128 9.53 -1.84 13.54
C ILE A 128 8.83 -0.49 13.37
N LYS A 129 9.52 0.48 12.75
CA LYS A 129 8.98 1.81 12.46
C LYS A 129 8.26 1.85 11.11
N PHE A 130 6.94 1.96 11.16
CA PHE A 130 6.09 2.16 9.99
C PHE A 130 5.86 3.65 9.75
N TYR A 131 5.78 4.05 8.48
CA TYR A 131 5.22 5.34 8.07
C TYR A 131 4.17 5.12 6.99
N GLY A 132 2.98 5.70 7.16
CA GLY A 132 1.86 5.52 6.22
C GLY A 132 1.44 6.82 5.54
N SER A 133 1.19 6.79 4.23
CA SER A 133 0.69 7.95 3.47
C SER A 133 -0.21 7.55 2.28
N PRO A 134 -1.44 8.09 2.16
CA PRO A 134 -2.42 7.65 1.16
C PRO A 134 -2.26 8.32 -0.23
N TRP A 135 -1.37 9.31 -0.36
CA TRP A 135 -1.38 10.22 -1.50
C TRP A 135 -1.06 9.53 -2.85
N THR A 136 -1.79 9.94 -3.88
CA THR A 136 -1.60 9.50 -5.27
C THR A 136 -1.50 10.70 -6.22
N SER A 137 -0.90 10.50 -7.39
CA SER A 137 -0.88 11.54 -8.43
C SER A 137 -2.28 11.71 -9.02
N ASN A 138 -2.76 12.96 -9.11
CA ASN A 138 -4.02 13.26 -9.75
C ASN A 138 -4.04 12.83 -11.22
N ARG A 139 -5.00 11.95 -11.56
CA ARG A 139 -5.28 11.53 -12.93
C ARG A 139 -6.59 12.17 -13.37
N TRP A 140 -6.51 13.11 -14.31
CA TRP A 140 -7.64 13.94 -14.74
C TRP A 140 -8.88 13.14 -15.18
N TYR A 141 -8.70 11.92 -15.67
CA TYR A 141 -9.77 11.02 -16.13
C TYR A 141 -10.35 10.12 -15.02
N SER A 142 -9.73 10.02 -13.85
CA SER A 142 -10.21 9.17 -12.75
C SER A 142 -11.34 9.86 -11.98
N LEU A 143 -12.40 9.11 -11.66
CA LEU A 143 -13.45 9.55 -10.73
C LEU A 143 -13.07 9.28 -9.26
N ALA A 144 -12.15 8.36 -9.01
CA ALA A 144 -11.59 8.09 -7.69
C ALA A 144 -10.49 9.14 -7.41
N LYS A 145 -10.85 10.15 -6.61
CA LYS A 145 -10.00 11.34 -6.34
C LYS A 145 -9.65 11.53 -4.87
N ALA A 146 -9.93 10.55 -4.01
CA ALA A 146 -9.48 10.63 -2.63
C ALA A 146 -7.95 10.72 -2.59
N PHE A 147 -7.41 11.54 -1.69
CA PHE A 147 -5.97 11.67 -1.49
C PHE A 147 -5.17 11.87 -2.80
N THR A 148 -5.73 12.58 -3.79
CA THR A 148 -5.02 12.96 -5.02
C THR A 148 -4.39 14.33 -4.88
N GLU A 149 -3.20 14.51 -5.46
CA GLU A 149 -2.51 15.80 -5.50
C GLU A 149 -1.80 15.97 -6.85
N ASP A 150 -1.50 17.21 -7.23
CA ASP A 150 -0.67 17.50 -8.39
C ASP A 150 0.69 16.79 -8.27
N GLY A 151 1.12 16.13 -9.35
CA GLY A 151 2.35 15.33 -9.36
C GLY A 151 3.59 16.09 -8.88
N ARG A 152 3.68 17.40 -9.14
CA ARG A 152 4.80 18.26 -8.71
C ARG A 152 4.69 18.68 -7.25
N ARG A 153 3.49 18.65 -6.65
CA ARG A 153 3.23 19.02 -5.26
C ARG A 153 3.33 17.84 -4.30
N LEU A 154 3.29 16.61 -4.81
CA LEU A 154 3.45 15.40 -4.01
C LEU A 154 4.74 15.35 -3.20
N ILE A 155 5.82 16.03 -3.64
CA ILE A 155 7.06 16.12 -2.86
C ILE A 155 6.81 16.63 -1.43
N ARG A 156 5.87 17.55 -1.22
CA ARG A 156 5.51 18.09 0.10
C ARG A 156 4.94 17.03 1.05
N LYS A 157 4.45 15.91 0.50
CA LYS A 157 4.00 14.75 1.27
C LYS A 157 5.20 13.84 1.54
N TRP A 158 5.99 13.56 0.51
CA TRP A 158 7.16 12.68 0.61
C TRP A 158 8.26 13.22 1.51
N GLU A 159 8.42 14.54 1.61
CA GLU A 159 9.37 15.20 2.53
C GLU A 159 9.07 14.92 4.00
N LYS A 160 7.82 14.58 4.34
CA LYS A 160 7.42 14.29 5.73
C LYS A 160 7.82 12.90 6.20
N ILE A 161 8.20 12.00 5.27
CA ILE A 161 8.59 10.63 5.62
C ILE A 161 9.92 10.68 6.40
N PRO A 162 9.98 10.21 7.65
CA PRO A 162 11.21 10.17 8.44
C PRO A 162 12.27 9.28 7.80
N SER A 163 13.55 9.66 7.92
CA SER A 163 14.67 8.89 7.35
C SER A 163 14.94 7.55 8.07
N ASP A 164 14.40 7.36 9.27
CA ASP A 164 14.52 6.15 10.07
C ASP A 164 13.31 5.20 9.90
N THR A 165 12.53 5.37 8.83
CA THR A 165 11.41 4.49 8.50
C THR A 165 11.92 3.11 8.07
N ASP A 166 11.52 2.05 8.79
CA ASP A 166 11.83 0.67 8.43
C ASP A 166 10.92 0.15 7.32
N VAL A 167 9.61 0.41 7.45
CA VAL A 167 8.58 -0.02 6.51
C VAL A 167 7.74 1.18 6.08
N LEU A 168 7.87 1.56 4.81
CA LEU A 168 7.06 2.61 4.21
C LEU A 168 5.80 2.00 3.62
N VAL A 169 4.63 2.56 3.93
CA VAL A 169 3.34 2.15 3.37
C VAL A 169 2.73 3.33 2.61
N THR A 170 2.65 3.22 1.28
CA THR A 170 1.95 4.20 0.44
C THR A 170 0.88 3.51 -0.37
N HIS A 171 -0.14 4.24 -0.84
CA HIS A 171 -1.07 3.60 -1.77
C HIS A 171 -0.47 3.50 -3.19
N MET A 172 0.11 4.60 -3.70
CA MET A 172 0.74 4.64 -5.03
C MET A 172 2.17 4.07 -5.02
N PRO A 173 2.61 3.38 -6.11
CA PRO A 173 3.98 2.94 -6.28
C PRO A 173 4.98 4.07 -6.60
N PRO A 174 6.28 3.89 -6.31
CA PRO A 174 7.34 4.70 -6.92
C PRO A 174 7.46 4.40 -8.42
N LEU A 175 7.95 5.37 -9.21
CA LEU A 175 8.07 5.20 -10.67
C LEU A 175 8.99 4.02 -11.02
N ASN A 176 8.61 3.26 -12.04
CA ASN A 176 9.41 2.16 -12.60
C ASN A 176 9.67 0.99 -11.64
N ILE A 177 8.84 0.81 -10.59
CA ILE A 177 8.91 -0.33 -9.69
C ILE A 177 7.49 -0.85 -9.42
N GLY A 178 7.10 -1.91 -10.13
CA GLY A 178 5.78 -2.53 -9.96
C GLY A 178 4.63 -1.56 -10.32
N ASP A 179 4.84 -0.68 -11.29
CA ASP A 179 3.94 0.43 -11.61
C ASP A 179 3.44 0.44 -13.06
N LEU A 180 3.61 -0.67 -13.79
CA LEU A 180 3.15 -0.77 -15.18
C LEU A 180 1.66 -1.15 -15.20
N ALA A 181 0.81 -0.26 -15.73
CA ALA A 181 -0.64 -0.48 -15.85
C ALA A 181 -1.16 -0.10 -17.23
N ALA A 182 -2.33 -0.62 -17.59
CA ALA A 182 -2.91 -0.40 -18.91
C ALA A 182 -3.12 1.10 -19.21
N LYS A 183 -2.79 1.51 -20.44
CA LYS A 183 -3.15 2.82 -20.99
C LYS A 183 -4.66 2.89 -21.09
N ILE A 184 -5.23 3.98 -20.57
CA ILE A 184 -6.68 4.17 -20.56
C ILE A 184 -7.22 4.63 -21.92
N ILE A 185 -6.37 5.14 -22.82
CA ILE A 185 -6.78 5.59 -24.16
C ILE A 185 -6.90 4.40 -25.12
N LYS A 186 -7.92 3.55 -24.94
CA LYS A 186 -8.40 2.66 -26.04
C LYS A 186 -9.34 3.40 -26.99
N VAL A 187 -10.05 4.44 -26.53
CA VAL A 187 -11.15 5.10 -27.26
C VAL A 187 -10.69 6.22 -28.23
N LEU A 188 -9.51 6.82 -28.04
CA LEU A 188 -8.92 7.79 -28.99
C LEU A 188 -7.68 7.24 -29.68
N SER A 189 -7.68 5.94 -30.00
CA SER A 189 -6.56 5.19 -30.60
C SER A 189 -6.24 5.57 -32.06
N ILE A 190 -6.05 6.86 -32.32
CA ILE A 190 -5.46 7.39 -33.55
C ILE A 190 -3.93 7.47 -33.42
N LEU A 191 -3.37 7.47 -32.19
CA LEU A 191 -1.93 7.55 -31.95
C LEU A 191 -1.43 6.30 -31.21
N ARG A 192 -1.10 5.24 -31.96
CA ARG A 192 -0.23 4.18 -31.45
C ARG A 192 1.13 4.81 -31.16
N THR A 193 1.56 4.83 -29.89
CA THR A 193 2.94 5.19 -29.57
C THR A 193 3.83 4.00 -29.94
N GLU A 194 4.25 3.95 -31.20
CA GLU A 194 5.34 3.09 -31.62
C GLU A 194 6.65 3.68 -31.10
N GLY A 195 7.34 2.97 -30.20
CA GLY A 195 8.60 3.43 -29.63
C GLY A 195 8.92 2.82 -28.26
N ALA A 196 10.18 3.00 -27.83
CA ALA A 196 10.61 2.67 -26.49
C ALA A 196 9.99 3.65 -25.47
N CYS A 197 9.64 3.13 -24.30
CA CYS A 197 9.14 3.92 -23.18
C CYS A 197 10.19 4.93 -22.69
N ARG A 198 9.78 6.17 -22.42
CA ARG A 198 10.68 7.23 -21.94
C ARG A 198 11.19 7.01 -20.51
N VAL A 199 10.51 6.16 -19.73
CA VAL A 199 10.85 5.87 -18.33
C VAL A 199 11.84 4.71 -18.23
N CYS A 200 11.58 3.59 -18.91
CA CYS A 200 12.35 2.36 -18.75
C CYS A 200 13.10 1.92 -20.01
N ASN A 201 12.95 2.63 -21.13
CA ASN A 201 13.51 2.31 -22.44
C ASN A 201 13.11 0.92 -23.00
N LYS A 202 12.07 0.30 -22.43
CA LYS A 202 11.50 -0.97 -22.91
C LYS A 202 10.27 -0.71 -23.79
N ARG A 203 9.89 -1.70 -24.60
CA ARG A 203 8.66 -1.66 -25.39
C ARG A 203 7.54 -2.33 -24.60
N HIS A 204 6.51 -1.55 -24.24
CA HIS A 204 5.26 -2.06 -23.66
C HIS A 204 4.07 -1.39 -24.36
N VAL A 205 3.50 -2.11 -25.33
CA VAL A 205 2.34 -1.67 -26.11
C VAL A 205 1.13 -1.71 -25.19
N ASP A 206 0.34 -0.63 -25.17
CA ASP A 206 -0.86 -0.48 -24.31
C ASP A 206 -0.63 -0.38 -22.79
N PHE A 207 0.60 -0.25 -22.30
CA PHE A 207 0.88 0.02 -20.90
C PHE A 207 1.70 1.29 -20.72
N ASP A 208 1.56 1.93 -19.56
CA ASP A 208 2.34 3.09 -19.14
C ASP A 208 2.73 2.99 -17.66
N HIS A 209 3.73 3.77 -17.26
CA HIS A 209 4.16 3.85 -15.86
C HIS A 209 3.24 4.76 -15.06
N TRP A 210 2.73 4.22 -13.97
CA TRP A 210 1.73 4.84 -13.12
C TRP A 210 2.31 5.36 -11.80
N GLY A 211 3.59 5.10 -11.51
CA GLY A 211 4.25 5.50 -10.29
C GLY A 211 4.74 6.94 -10.29
N CYS A 212 5.31 7.35 -9.16
CA CYS A 212 5.79 8.72 -8.94
C CYS A 212 7.31 8.81 -8.86
N GLN A 213 7.91 9.66 -9.70
CA GLN A 213 9.36 9.90 -9.69
C GLN A 213 9.83 10.50 -8.36
N LEU A 214 9.10 11.46 -7.81
CA LEU A 214 9.47 12.12 -6.55
C LEU A 214 9.44 11.14 -5.36
N LEU A 215 8.54 10.16 -5.40
CA LEU A 215 8.50 9.08 -4.42
C LEU A 215 9.68 8.13 -4.62
N LEU A 216 10.01 7.76 -5.86
CA LEU A 216 11.18 6.94 -6.18
C LEU A 216 12.47 7.60 -5.64
N ASP A 217 12.67 8.89 -5.91
CA ASP A 217 13.85 9.63 -5.45
C ASP A 217 13.90 9.68 -3.92
N THR A 218 12.76 9.89 -3.27
CA THR A 218 12.66 9.88 -1.81
C THR A 218 13.06 8.53 -1.22
N VAL A 219 12.56 7.44 -1.80
CA VAL A 219 12.79 6.08 -1.31
C VAL A 219 14.23 5.64 -1.54
N LEU A 220 14.78 5.85 -2.74
CA LEU A 220 16.12 5.36 -3.08
C LEU A 220 17.24 6.21 -2.48
N ASN A 221 17.04 7.53 -2.39
CA ASN A 221 18.14 8.45 -2.05
C ASN A 221 18.08 8.99 -0.61
N ARG A 222 16.92 8.93 0.06
CA ARG A 222 16.74 9.57 1.38
C ARG A 222 16.29 8.62 2.48
N VAL A 223 15.16 7.93 2.28
CA VAL A 223 14.53 7.13 3.35
C VAL A 223 15.12 5.72 3.41
N ARG A 224 15.26 5.07 2.25
CA ARG A 224 15.82 3.71 2.13
C ARG A 224 15.22 2.69 3.12
N PRO A 225 13.87 2.55 3.18
CA PRO A 225 13.23 1.59 4.07
C PRO A 225 13.64 0.17 3.71
N LYS A 226 13.54 -0.78 4.64
CA LYS A 226 13.75 -2.21 4.32
C LYS A 226 12.63 -2.75 3.44
N ILE A 227 11.40 -2.30 3.66
CA ILE A 227 10.25 -2.63 2.84
C ILE A 227 9.48 -1.37 2.43
N HIS A 228 9.08 -1.27 1.16
CA HIS A 228 8.09 -0.32 0.68
C HIS A 228 6.85 -1.08 0.17
N MET A 229 5.73 -0.94 0.91
CA MET A 229 4.46 -1.61 0.68
C MET A 229 3.45 -0.66 0.02
N TYR A 230 2.82 -1.11 -1.07
CA TYR A 230 1.81 -0.35 -1.82
C TYR A 230 0.88 -1.24 -2.65
N GLY A 231 -0.04 -0.61 -3.38
CA GLY A 231 -0.94 -1.27 -4.32
C GLY A 231 -1.19 -0.41 -5.55
N HIS A 232 -2.45 -0.06 -5.82
CA HIS A 232 -2.93 0.85 -6.87
C HIS A 232 -2.79 0.33 -8.32
N VAL A 233 -1.69 -0.33 -8.65
CA VAL A 233 -1.37 -0.80 -10.02
C VAL A 233 -1.56 -2.31 -10.09
N HIS A 234 -2.78 -2.73 -10.43
CA HIS A 234 -3.24 -4.11 -10.30
C HIS A 234 -2.46 -5.08 -11.18
N GLU A 235 -2.10 -4.65 -12.40
CA GLU A 235 -1.39 -5.47 -13.39
C GLU A 235 0.07 -5.77 -13.01
N SER A 236 0.60 -5.05 -12.01
CA SER A 236 1.97 -5.19 -11.53
C SER A 236 2.05 -5.71 -10.09
N ASN A 237 1.03 -6.44 -9.63
CA ASN A 237 1.10 -7.18 -8.36
C ASN A 237 2.37 -8.05 -8.33
N GLY A 238 3.09 -8.01 -7.22
CA GLY A 238 4.30 -8.79 -6.99
C GLY A 238 5.31 -8.12 -6.05
N VAL A 239 6.43 -8.80 -5.85
CA VAL A 239 7.53 -8.33 -4.98
C VAL A 239 8.83 -8.20 -5.79
N ILE A 240 9.50 -7.06 -5.63
CA ILE A 240 10.75 -6.72 -6.34
C ILE A 240 11.80 -6.31 -5.30
N SER A 241 13.00 -6.87 -5.36
CA SER A 241 14.14 -6.38 -4.58
C SER A 241 15.02 -5.49 -5.45
N LYS A 242 15.33 -4.28 -4.97
CA LYS A 242 16.21 -3.33 -5.68
C LYS A 242 16.97 -2.48 -4.67
N ASP A 243 18.29 -2.36 -4.88
CA ASP A 243 19.17 -1.50 -4.07
C ASP A 243 19.07 -1.73 -2.55
N GLY A 244 18.85 -2.99 -2.13
CA GLY A 244 18.69 -3.37 -0.72
C GLY A 244 17.32 -3.06 -0.10
N ILE A 245 16.34 -2.65 -0.92
CA ILE A 245 14.96 -2.36 -0.53
C ILE A 245 14.05 -3.42 -1.17
N VAL A 246 13.09 -3.93 -0.40
CA VAL A 246 12.03 -4.80 -0.91
C VAL A 246 10.79 -3.98 -1.20
N PHE A 247 10.32 -4.03 -2.44
CA PHE A 247 9.11 -3.35 -2.89
C PHE A 247 7.99 -4.36 -3.06
N SER A 248 6.81 -4.07 -2.52
CA SER A 248 5.67 -4.97 -2.56
C SER A 248 4.44 -4.26 -3.09
N ASN A 249 3.99 -4.65 -4.27
CA ASN A 249 2.67 -4.29 -4.80
C ASN A 249 1.67 -5.41 -4.49
N ALA A 250 0.78 -5.23 -3.52
CA ALA A 250 -0.18 -6.26 -3.09
C ALA A 250 -1.61 -6.04 -3.60
N ALA A 251 -1.79 -5.37 -4.75
CA ALA A 251 -3.12 -5.12 -5.29
C ALA A 251 -3.90 -6.42 -5.59
N TYR A 252 -5.07 -6.58 -4.97
CA TYR A 252 -5.86 -7.82 -4.80
C TYR A 252 -6.35 -8.52 -6.10
N LYS A 253 -6.17 -7.93 -7.29
CA LYS A 253 -6.77 -8.47 -8.51
C LYS A 253 -6.05 -9.68 -9.11
N LEU A 254 -4.81 -9.93 -8.72
CA LEU A 254 -3.99 -11.04 -9.21
C LEU A 254 -3.49 -11.89 -8.03
N SER A 255 -3.26 -13.18 -8.29
CA SER A 255 -2.60 -14.07 -7.33
C SER A 255 -1.09 -13.77 -7.32
N PRO A 256 -0.45 -13.69 -6.14
CA PRO A 256 -1.03 -13.91 -4.81
C PRO A 256 -1.82 -12.71 -4.28
N ASN A 257 -2.90 -13.00 -3.55
CA ASN A 257 -3.81 -11.98 -3.00
C ASN A 257 -3.24 -11.28 -1.73
N PHE A 258 -2.06 -11.70 -1.28
CA PHE A 258 -1.28 -11.12 -0.19
C PHE A 258 0.20 -11.49 -0.34
N HIS A 259 1.08 -10.74 0.32
CA HIS A 259 2.49 -11.09 0.46
C HIS A 259 2.87 -11.28 1.93
N VAL A 260 3.83 -12.16 2.20
CA VAL A 260 4.29 -12.48 3.57
C VAL A 260 5.76 -12.14 3.71
N PHE A 261 6.09 -11.45 4.80
CA PHE A 261 7.44 -11.04 5.14
C PHE A 261 7.79 -11.52 6.54
N ASP A 262 9.00 -12.04 6.70
CA ASP A 262 9.62 -12.27 8.00
C ASP A 262 10.66 -11.18 8.23
N TYR A 263 10.31 -10.22 9.10
CA TYR A 263 11.18 -9.11 9.46
C TYR A 263 11.97 -9.46 10.71
N TYR A 264 13.29 -9.52 10.59
CA TYR A 264 14.20 -9.85 11.69
C TYR A 264 14.65 -8.56 12.38
N VAL A 265 14.09 -8.31 13.56
CA VAL A 265 14.31 -7.12 14.39
C VAL A 265 15.39 -7.40 15.43
N LEU A 266 16.41 -6.53 15.55
CA LEU A 266 17.38 -6.62 16.64
C LEU A 266 16.75 -6.13 17.93
N ASN A 267 17.00 -6.83 19.03
CA ASN A 267 16.58 -6.36 20.34
C ASN A 267 17.38 -5.10 20.69
N SER A 268 16.74 -4.15 21.39
CA SER A 268 17.34 -2.88 21.82
C SER A 268 18.53 -3.02 22.77
N VAL A 269 18.90 -4.24 23.17
CA VAL A 269 20.09 -4.54 24.00
C VAL A 269 21.34 -4.78 23.12
N ASP A 270 21.14 -5.04 21.82
CA ASP A 270 22.19 -5.34 20.84
C ASP A 270 22.50 -4.16 19.89
N GLN A 271 21.93 -2.97 20.14
CA GLN A 271 22.21 -1.70 19.44
C GLN A 271 23.07 -0.78 20.32
#